data_AF-A0A2P5E8X8-F1
#
_entry.id   AF-A0A2P5E8X8-F1
#
_cell.length_a   1.000
_cell.length_b   1.000
_cell.length_c   1.000
_cell.angle_alpha   90.00
_cell.angle_beta   90.00
_cell.angle_gamma   90.00
#
_symmetry.space_group_name_H-M   'P 1'
#
loop_
_entity.id
_entity.type
_entity.pdbx_description
1 polymer ?
#
loop_
_entity_poly.entity_id
_entity_poly.type
_entity_poly.pdbx_seq_one_letter_code
_entity_poly.pdbx_strand_id
1 'polypeptide(L)'
;MDATNPGFRMVNQNVLANAPCSVGILVDKGLNGSTRLAANQVTHHIAVIFFGGPDDREALSYAWRMSDHPETSLTILHFISGDDDPAEQSHGNPNNPRVLTVETDDSMETQLDEELINYFRMRTMNDESIVYNEKLVNNGEETVAAIRLMDNIHDLFIVERGQGMISTLTAGLSDWREYPELGAVGDLLASSDFAAMVSVLVVQQYISLA
;
A
#
# COMPACT_ATOMS: atom_id res chain seq x y z
N MET A 1 14.38 -6.79 -18.60
CA MET A 1 14.49 -5.78 -17.53
C MET A 1 15.70 -4.94 -17.85
N ASP A 2 15.49 -3.68 -18.20
CA ASP A 2 16.61 -2.76 -18.39
C ASP A 2 17.31 -2.56 -17.05
N ALA A 3 18.65 -2.60 -17.07
CA ALA A 3 19.45 -2.44 -15.87
C ALA A 3 19.10 -1.10 -15.20
N THR A 4 18.62 -1.16 -13.96
CA THR A 4 18.25 0.01 -13.17
C THR A 4 19.44 0.96 -13.10
N ASN A 5 19.31 2.13 -13.75
CA ASN A 5 20.39 3.09 -13.80
C ASN A 5 20.68 3.57 -12.36
N PRO A 6 21.90 3.37 -11.82
CA PRO A 6 22.22 3.71 -10.44
C PRO A 6 22.05 5.21 -10.13
N GLY A 7 22.06 6.07 -11.17
CA GLY A 7 21.74 7.49 -11.03
C GLY A 7 20.30 7.75 -10.54
N PHE A 8 19.33 6.91 -10.92
CA PHE A 8 17.94 7.07 -10.47
C PHE A 8 17.78 6.79 -8.98
N ARG A 9 18.53 5.85 -8.43
CA ARG A 9 18.50 5.58 -6.98
C ARG A 9 18.89 6.80 -6.16
N MET A 10 19.98 7.46 -6.55
CA MET A 10 20.45 8.67 -5.86
C MET A 10 19.43 9.81 -5.98
N VAL A 11 18.78 9.97 -7.14
CA VAL A 11 17.71 10.96 -7.32
C VAL A 11 16.51 10.62 -6.43
N ASN A 12 16.03 9.37 -6.44
CA ASN A 12 14.91 8.92 -5.62
C ASN A 12 15.16 9.18 -4.15
N GLN A 13 16.34 8.81 -3.63
CA GLN A 13 16.72 9.05 -2.24
C GLN A 13 16.73 10.54 -1.89
N ASN A 14 17.30 11.39 -2.77
CA ASN A 14 17.32 12.84 -2.54
C ASN A 14 15.91 13.44 -2.55
N VAL A 15 15.04 13.01 -3.47
CA VAL A 15 13.65 13.49 -3.54
C VAL A 15 12.88 13.05 -2.30
N LEU A 16 12.93 11.76 -1.94
CA LEU A 16 12.26 11.22 -0.76
C LEU A 16 12.68 11.90 0.55
N ALA A 17 13.93 12.36 0.63
CA ALA A 17 14.48 13.01 1.83
C ALA A 17 14.20 14.51 1.92
N ASN A 18 14.01 15.22 0.78
CA ASN A 18 14.00 16.69 0.76
C ASN A 18 12.76 17.31 0.13
N ALA A 19 11.85 16.52 -0.45
CA ALA A 19 10.66 17.06 -1.10
C ALA A 19 9.74 17.77 -0.08
N PRO A 20 9.29 19.01 -0.35
CA PRO A 20 8.34 19.73 0.49
C PRO A 20 6.87 19.29 0.24
N CYS A 21 6.67 18.06 -0.25
CA CYS A 21 5.39 17.50 -0.63
C CYS A 21 5.46 15.97 -0.68
N SER A 22 4.29 15.31 -0.75
CA SER A 22 4.21 13.85 -0.86
C SER A 22 4.93 13.42 -2.14
N VAL A 23 5.58 12.25 -2.09
CA VAL A 23 6.38 11.71 -3.19
C VAL A 23 5.77 10.41 -3.67
N GLY A 24 5.61 10.30 -4.99
CA GLY A 24 5.25 9.05 -5.66
C GLY A 24 6.41 8.55 -6.51
N ILE A 25 6.83 7.29 -6.34
CA ILE A 25 7.78 6.62 -7.23
C ILE A 25 7.01 5.59 -8.05
N LEU A 26 6.91 5.82 -9.35
CA LEU A 26 6.26 4.90 -10.29
C LEU A 26 7.28 3.96 -10.93
N VAL A 27 7.10 2.66 -10.71
CA VAL A 27 7.74 1.58 -11.46
C VAL A 27 6.76 1.17 -12.57
N ASP A 28 6.98 1.71 -13.76
CA ASP A 28 6.17 1.41 -14.94
C ASP A 28 6.62 0.07 -15.57
N LYS A 29 5.72 -0.93 -15.57
CA LYS A 29 5.92 -2.23 -16.24
C LYS A 29 5.08 -2.37 -17.52
N GLY A 30 4.67 -1.25 -18.12
CA GLY A 30 3.88 -1.23 -19.35
C GLY A 30 2.47 -0.70 -19.16
N LEU A 31 2.25 0.18 -18.18
CA LEU A 31 0.96 0.88 -17.96
C LEU A 31 0.45 1.54 -19.24
N ASN A 32 1.38 1.99 -20.10
CA ASN A 32 1.12 2.66 -21.38
C ASN A 32 1.51 1.82 -22.63
N GLY A 33 1.91 0.56 -22.47
CA GLY A 33 2.60 -0.24 -23.51
C GLY A 33 1.71 -1.16 -24.34
N SER A 34 1.13 -0.64 -25.44
CA SER A 34 0.82 -1.35 -26.71
C SER A 34 0.00 -2.67 -26.76
N THR A 35 -0.49 -3.25 -25.66
CA THR A 35 -1.45 -4.39 -25.73
C THR A 35 -2.92 -3.97 -25.73
N ARG A 36 -3.21 -2.65 -25.64
CA ARG A 36 -4.59 -2.13 -25.71
C ARG A 36 -4.99 -1.64 -27.11
N LEU A 37 -4.59 -2.39 -28.15
CA LEU A 37 -5.20 -2.30 -29.48
C LEU A 37 -6.58 -3.00 -29.49
N ALA A 38 -7.49 -2.51 -28.67
CA ALA A 38 -8.92 -2.73 -28.82
C ALA A 38 -9.63 -1.50 -28.27
N ALA A 39 -9.88 -0.55 -29.16
CA ALA A 39 -10.71 0.61 -28.92
C ALA A 39 -12.14 0.14 -28.59
N ASN A 40 -12.43 -0.06 -27.31
CA ASN A 40 -13.71 0.22 -26.66
C ASN A 40 -13.61 -0.13 -25.17
N GLN A 41 -13.36 0.91 -24.36
CA GLN A 41 -13.50 0.98 -22.90
C GLN A 41 -12.80 -0.14 -22.13
N VAL A 42 -11.49 0.03 -21.89
CA VAL A 42 -10.78 -0.80 -20.92
C VAL A 42 -10.84 -0.07 -19.58
N THR A 43 -11.65 -0.56 -18.66
CA THR A 43 -11.63 -0.13 -17.26
C THR A 43 -10.22 -0.30 -16.71
N HIS A 44 -9.67 0.76 -16.12
CA HIS A 44 -8.38 0.73 -15.44
C HIS A 44 -8.61 0.19 -14.04
N HIS A 45 -7.97 -0.92 -13.73
CA HIS A 45 -8.11 -1.56 -12.42
C HIS A 45 -6.94 -1.14 -11.54
N ILE A 46 -7.24 -0.37 -10.50
CA ILE A 46 -6.27 0.13 -9.52
C ILE A 46 -6.47 -0.67 -8.23
N ALA A 47 -5.39 -1.17 -7.65
CA ALA A 47 -5.40 -1.78 -6.31
C ALA A 47 -4.59 -0.92 -5.33
N VAL A 48 -5.14 -0.69 -4.15
CA VAL A 48 -4.43 -0.10 -3.00
C VAL A 48 -4.18 -1.20 -2.00
N ILE A 49 -2.93 -1.37 -1.58
CA ILE A 49 -2.62 -2.18 -0.40
C ILE A 49 -2.50 -1.24 0.78
N PHE A 50 -3.23 -1.53 1.85
CA PHE A 50 -3.33 -0.70 3.04
C PHE A 50 -3.01 -1.56 4.28
N PHE A 51 -1.99 -1.18 5.03
CA PHE A 51 -1.58 -1.72 6.33
C PHE A 51 -1.86 -0.75 7.49
N GLY A 52 -2.02 0.55 7.19
CA GLY A 52 -2.23 1.60 8.17
C GLY A 52 -1.03 2.54 8.27
N GLY A 53 -1.29 3.78 8.70
CA GLY A 53 -0.27 4.81 8.85
C GLY A 53 -0.30 5.90 7.78
N PRO A 54 0.65 6.86 7.85
CA PRO A 54 0.58 8.11 7.11
C PRO A 54 0.73 7.94 5.59
N ASP A 55 1.65 7.08 5.17
CA ASP A 55 1.92 6.80 3.75
C ASP A 55 0.73 6.11 3.08
N ASP A 56 0.11 5.15 3.78
CA ASP A 56 -1.08 4.43 3.31
C ASP A 56 -2.32 5.32 3.21
N ARG A 57 -2.53 6.21 4.20
CA ARG A 57 -3.61 7.20 4.13
C ARG A 57 -3.47 8.13 2.92
N GLU A 58 -2.25 8.54 2.61
CA GLU A 58 -1.96 9.32 1.40
C GLU A 58 -2.18 8.49 0.12
N ALA A 59 -1.72 7.24 0.10
CA ALA A 59 -1.93 6.32 -1.01
C ALA A 59 -3.42 6.09 -1.32
N LEU A 60 -4.23 5.82 -0.30
CA LEU A 60 -5.68 5.67 -0.42
C LEU A 60 -6.33 6.96 -0.91
N SER A 61 -5.94 8.11 -0.35
CA SER A 61 -6.47 9.42 -0.77
C SER A 61 -6.14 9.73 -2.22
N TYR A 62 -4.95 9.33 -2.70
CA TYR A 62 -4.56 9.49 -4.09
C TYR A 62 -5.38 8.57 -5.01
N ALA A 63 -5.48 7.28 -4.66
CA ALA A 63 -6.23 6.30 -5.43
C ALA A 63 -7.73 6.61 -5.50
N TRP A 64 -8.30 7.10 -4.40
CA TRP A 64 -9.69 7.53 -4.35
C TRP A 64 -9.96 8.72 -5.29
N ARG A 65 -9.02 9.66 -5.42
CA ARG A 65 -9.16 10.71 -6.44
C ARG A 65 -9.09 10.15 -7.86
N MET A 66 -8.36 9.06 -8.09
CA MET A 66 -8.31 8.40 -9.40
C MET A 66 -9.64 7.70 -9.73
N SER A 67 -10.40 7.23 -8.75
CA SER A 67 -11.70 6.58 -8.99
C SER A 67 -12.81 7.52 -9.43
N ASP A 68 -12.63 8.84 -9.34
CA ASP A 68 -13.57 9.82 -9.91
C ASP A 68 -13.60 9.78 -11.47
N HIS A 69 -12.66 9.05 -12.09
CA HIS A 69 -12.65 8.86 -13.53
C HIS A 69 -13.63 7.74 -13.98
N PRO A 70 -14.50 7.98 -14.99
CA PRO A 70 -15.57 7.05 -15.40
C PRO A 70 -15.15 5.65 -15.87
N GLU A 71 -13.86 5.40 -16.04
CA GLU A 71 -13.30 4.13 -16.53
C GLU A 71 -12.23 3.61 -15.57
N THR A 72 -12.42 3.83 -14.27
CA THR A 72 -11.53 3.36 -13.22
C THR A 72 -12.32 2.51 -12.24
N SER A 73 -11.75 1.36 -11.88
CA SER A 73 -12.22 0.52 -10.79
C SER A 73 -11.13 0.48 -9.72
N LEU A 74 -11.52 0.65 -8.47
CA LEU A 74 -10.61 0.75 -7.35
C LEU A 74 -10.86 -0.40 -6.37
N THR A 75 -9.83 -1.21 -6.11
CA THR A 75 -9.84 -2.26 -5.10
C THR A 75 -8.96 -1.84 -3.92
N ILE A 76 -9.49 -1.88 -2.70
CA ILE A 76 -8.73 -1.63 -1.47
C ILE A 76 -8.53 -2.97 -0.78
N LEU A 77 -7.29 -3.29 -0.49
CA LEU A 77 -6.89 -4.47 0.27
C LEU A 77 -6.33 -4.02 1.62
N HIS A 78 -7.17 -4.07 2.65
CA HIS A 78 -6.80 -3.72 4.01
C HIS A 78 -6.29 -4.97 4.74
N PHE A 79 -5.01 -4.97 5.10
CA PHE A 79 -4.41 -6.02 5.92
C PHE A 79 -4.53 -5.67 7.40
N ILE A 80 -5.09 -6.59 8.18
CA ILE A 80 -5.29 -6.44 9.62
C ILE A 80 -4.52 -7.56 10.32
N SER A 81 -3.84 -7.25 11.42
CA SER A 81 -3.15 -8.27 12.21
C SER A 81 -4.15 -9.17 12.92
N GLY A 82 -3.88 -10.48 12.98
CA GLY A 82 -4.67 -11.44 13.76
C GLY A 82 -4.87 -11.03 15.22
N ASP A 83 -3.87 -10.38 15.81
CA ASP A 83 -3.89 -9.90 17.20
C ASP A 83 -4.75 -8.64 17.40
N ASP A 84 -5.11 -7.93 16.33
CA ASP A 84 -5.91 -6.70 16.33
C ASP A 84 -7.37 -6.94 15.92
N ASP A 85 -7.80 -8.20 15.80
CA ASP A 85 -9.19 -8.54 15.42
C ASP A 85 -10.18 -7.86 16.38
N PRO A 86 -11.06 -6.97 15.88
CA PRO A 86 -12.05 -6.27 16.71
C PRO A 86 -13.03 -7.20 17.44
N ALA A 87 -13.12 -8.48 17.04
CA ALA A 87 -13.90 -9.49 17.76
C ALA A 87 -13.24 -9.95 19.08
N GLU A 88 -11.92 -9.89 19.22
CA GLU A 88 -11.18 -10.40 20.39
C GLU A 88 -10.82 -9.32 21.43
N GLN A 89 -10.98 -8.04 21.08
CA GLN A 89 -10.70 -6.90 21.98
C GLN A 89 -11.64 -6.80 23.21
N SER A 90 -12.64 -7.69 23.33
CA SER A 90 -13.59 -7.70 24.46
C SER A 90 -13.08 -8.39 25.74
N HIS A 91 -11.93 -9.08 25.70
CA HIS A 91 -11.37 -9.82 26.85
C HIS A 91 -9.86 -9.61 27.04
N GLY A 92 -9.45 -8.39 27.40
CA GLY A 92 -8.06 -8.11 27.80
C GLY A 92 -7.64 -8.86 29.07
N ASN A 93 -6.70 -9.79 28.94
CA ASN A 93 -6.02 -10.46 30.05
C ASN A 93 -4.87 -9.57 30.58
N PRO A 94 -4.86 -9.16 31.88
CA PRO A 94 -3.93 -8.15 32.39
C PRO A 94 -2.46 -8.61 32.58
N ASN A 95 -2.07 -9.79 32.07
CA ASN A 95 -0.83 -10.46 32.46
C ASN A 95 0.19 -10.71 31.33
N ASN A 96 0.06 -10.10 30.15
CA ASN A 96 1.15 -10.13 29.18
C ASN A 96 2.13 -8.99 29.51
N PRO A 97 3.46 -9.22 29.63
CA PRO A 97 4.40 -8.15 29.91
C PRO A 97 4.50 -7.30 28.64
N ARG A 98 3.59 -6.33 28.52
CA ARG A 98 3.68 -5.26 27.54
C ARG A 98 5.06 -4.65 27.69
N VAL A 99 5.88 -4.80 26.65
CA VAL A 99 7.02 -3.92 26.47
C VAL A 99 6.46 -2.52 26.57
N LEU A 100 6.91 -1.78 27.58
CA LEU A 100 6.59 -0.38 27.80
C LEU A 100 7.18 0.44 26.65
N THR A 101 6.50 0.49 25.51
CA THR A 101 6.81 1.40 24.41
C THR A 101 5.65 2.38 24.28
N VAL A 102 5.86 3.58 24.82
CA VAL A 102 5.27 4.87 24.41
C VAL A 102 3.82 4.77 23.92
N GLU A 103 2.88 4.65 24.86
CA GLU A 103 1.47 4.94 24.63
C GLU A 103 1.34 6.44 24.28
N THR A 104 1.20 6.83 23.01
CA THR A 104 0.58 8.11 22.57
C THR A 104 0.51 8.32 21.06
N ASP A 105 1.49 7.83 20.26
CA ASP A 105 1.53 8.11 18.81
C ASP A 105 0.84 7.02 17.98
N ASP A 106 1.13 5.75 18.27
CA ASP A 106 0.59 4.59 17.54
C ASP A 106 -0.93 4.50 17.64
N SER A 107 -1.50 4.74 18.84
CA SER A 107 -2.95 4.75 19.06
C SER A 107 -3.65 5.90 18.32
N MET A 108 -2.96 7.03 18.13
CA MET A 108 -3.51 8.18 17.41
C MET A 108 -3.51 7.92 15.91
N GLU A 109 -2.43 7.32 15.39
CA GLU A 109 -2.35 6.89 13.99
C GLU A 109 -3.43 5.85 13.67
N THR A 110 -3.61 4.83 14.51
CA THR A 110 -4.70 3.85 14.35
C THR A 110 -6.08 4.51 14.33
N GLN A 111 -6.34 5.47 15.23
CA GLN A 111 -7.60 6.19 15.24
C GLN A 111 -7.83 6.96 13.93
N LEU A 112 -6.79 7.61 13.40
CA LEU A 112 -6.90 8.35 12.15
C LEU A 112 -7.11 7.41 10.95
N ASP A 113 -6.51 6.22 10.97
CA ASP A 113 -6.74 5.17 9.97
C ASP A 113 -8.19 4.71 10.01
N GLU A 114 -8.73 4.40 11.19
CA GLU A 114 -10.13 4.01 11.37
C GLU A 114 -11.09 5.11 10.91
N GLU A 115 -10.83 6.37 11.26
CA GLU A 115 -11.63 7.51 10.82
C GLU A 115 -11.63 7.64 9.29
N LEU A 116 -10.47 7.51 8.64
CA LEU A 116 -10.35 7.55 7.18
C LEU A 116 -11.09 6.40 6.52
N ILE A 117 -10.89 5.16 6.98
CA ILE A 117 -11.53 3.96 6.42
C ILE A 117 -13.05 4.05 6.56
N ASN A 118 -13.54 4.45 7.75
CA ASN A 118 -14.97 4.61 7.99
C ASN A 118 -15.56 5.68 7.07
N TYR A 119 -14.89 6.82 6.93
CA TYR A 119 -15.30 7.88 6.02
C TYR A 119 -15.31 7.42 4.57
N PHE A 120 -14.26 6.72 4.13
CA PHE A 120 -14.13 6.14 2.81
C PHE A 120 -15.31 5.20 2.51
N ARG A 121 -15.53 4.19 3.36
CA ARG A 121 -16.61 3.22 3.20
C ARG A 121 -17.96 3.93 3.11
N MET A 122 -18.27 4.83 4.05
CA MET A 122 -19.54 5.56 4.04
C MET A 122 -19.79 6.32 2.72
N ARG A 123 -18.74 6.87 2.10
CA ARG A 123 -18.84 7.58 0.83
C ARG A 123 -18.96 6.66 -0.38
N THR A 124 -18.38 5.47 -0.32
CA THR A 124 -18.28 4.53 -1.45
C THR A 124 -19.25 3.35 -1.36
N MET A 125 -20.09 3.27 -0.32
CA MET A 125 -21.05 2.17 -0.09
C MET A 125 -21.95 1.80 -1.27
N ASN A 126 -22.26 2.75 -2.16
CA ASN A 126 -23.14 2.52 -3.33
C ASN A 126 -22.39 2.61 -4.66
N ASP A 127 -21.06 2.65 -4.63
CA ASP A 127 -20.23 2.75 -5.83
C ASP A 127 -19.73 1.35 -6.23
N GLU A 128 -20.33 0.79 -7.28
CA GLU A 128 -19.98 -0.55 -7.78
C GLU A 128 -18.57 -0.60 -8.41
N SER A 129 -17.96 0.56 -8.71
CA SER A 129 -16.60 0.61 -9.24
C SER A 129 -15.54 0.44 -8.14
N ILE A 130 -15.95 0.51 -6.87
CA ILE A 130 -15.07 0.47 -5.71
C ILE A 130 -15.33 -0.79 -4.87
N VAL A 131 -14.28 -1.57 -4.63
CA VAL A 131 -14.34 -2.78 -3.81
C VAL A 131 -13.41 -2.64 -2.62
N TYR A 132 -13.92 -2.87 -1.43
CA TYR A 132 -13.14 -2.86 -0.20
C TYR A 132 -13.06 -4.27 0.40
N ASN A 133 -11.85 -4.79 0.60
CA ASN A 133 -11.59 -6.14 1.12
C ASN A 133 -10.66 -6.09 2.33
N GLU A 134 -11.04 -6.78 3.40
CA GLU A 134 -10.16 -6.98 4.57
C GLU A 134 -9.51 -8.36 4.51
N LYS A 135 -8.25 -8.42 4.91
CA LYS A 135 -7.46 -9.65 5.00
C LYS A 135 -6.80 -9.73 6.37
N LEU A 136 -7.27 -10.67 7.18
CA LEU A 136 -6.60 -11.04 8.41
C LEU A 136 -5.34 -11.84 8.06
N VAL A 137 -4.19 -11.39 8.54
CA VAL A 137 -2.89 -12.03 8.33
C VAL A 137 -2.08 -11.99 9.63
N ASN A 138 -1.29 -13.02 9.87
CA ASN A 138 -0.53 -13.15 11.11
C ASN A 138 0.96 -12.84 10.94
N ASN A 139 1.46 -12.78 9.70
CA ASN A 139 2.87 -12.59 9.38
C ASN A 139 3.09 -12.15 7.92
N GLY A 140 4.34 -11.83 7.58
CA GLY A 140 4.74 -11.46 6.23
C GLY A 140 4.54 -12.54 5.17
N GLU A 141 4.67 -13.82 5.50
CA GLU A 141 4.45 -14.90 4.53
C GLU A 141 2.99 -14.99 4.09
N GLU A 142 2.06 -14.88 5.04
CA GLU A 142 0.61 -14.82 4.76
C GLU A 142 0.25 -13.57 3.96
N THR A 143 0.88 -12.43 4.27
CA THR A 143 0.72 -11.18 3.50
C THR A 143 1.16 -11.36 2.04
N VAL A 144 2.36 -11.92 1.81
CA VAL A 144 2.86 -12.21 0.47
C VAL A 144 1.95 -13.19 -0.27
N ALA A 145 1.48 -14.23 0.41
CA ALA A 145 0.55 -15.20 -0.17
C ALA A 145 -0.76 -14.53 -0.59
N ALA A 146 -1.33 -13.66 0.25
CA ALA A 146 -2.55 -12.93 -0.05
C ALA A 146 -2.39 -11.97 -1.23
N ILE A 147 -1.27 -11.24 -1.30
CA ILE A 147 -0.95 -10.36 -2.44
C ILE A 147 -0.80 -11.18 -3.73
N ARG A 148 -0.15 -12.35 -3.68
CA ARG A 148 0.03 -13.24 -4.85
C ARG A 148 -1.27 -13.89 -5.33
N LEU A 149 -2.26 -14.03 -4.45
CA LEU A 149 -3.58 -14.55 -4.80
C LEU A 149 -4.46 -13.52 -5.50
N MET A 150 -4.06 -12.24 -5.55
CA MET A 150 -4.79 -11.27 -6.35
C MET A 150 -4.69 -11.63 -7.82
N ASP A 151 -5.85 -11.69 -8.48
CA ASP A 151 -5.90 -11.92 -9.91
C ASP A 151 -5.11 -10.84 -10.65
N ASN A 152 -4.49 -11.22 -11.77
CA ASN A 152 -3.69 -10.34 -12.63
C ASN A 152 -4.55 -9.38 -13.47
N ILE A 153 -5.67 -8.93 -12.89
CA ILE A 153 -6.64 -7.99 -13.46
C ILE A 153 -6.24 -6.54 -13.23
N HIS A 154 -5.37 -6.26 -12.26
CA HIS A 154 -4.98 -4.92 -11.86
C HIS A 154 -3.85 -4.39 -12.76
N ASP A 155 -4.02 -3.15 -13.24
CA ASP A 155 -3.03 -2.46 -14.08
C ASP A 155 -2.01 -1.71 -13.22
N LEU A 156 -2.43 -1.26 -12.03
CA LEU A 156 -1.65 -0.44 -11.12
C LEU A 156 -1.87 -0.87 -9.67
N PHE A 157 -0.79 -1.15 -8.95
CA PHE A 157 -0.77 -1.20 -7.50
C PHE A 157 -0.29 0.13 -6.92
N ILE A 158 -0.98 0.65 -5.93
CA ILE A 158 -0.57 1.80 -5.13
C ILE A 158 -0.30 1.28 -3.72
N VAL A 159 0.91 1.53 -3.22
CA VAL A 159 1.37 1.01 -1.93
C VAL A 159 2.11 2.09 -1.18
N GLU A 160 2.15 1.98 0.15
CA GLU A 160 3.06 2.78 0.96
C GLU A 160 4.53 2.45 0.68
N ARG A 161 5.40 3.44 0.96
CA ARG A 161 6.84 3.22 1.09
C ARG A 161 7.18 2.51 2.39
N GLY A 162 6.50 2.86 3.49
CA GLY A 162 6.84 2.43 4.84
C GLY A 162 8.15 3.08 5.28
N GLN A 163 8.09 4.06 6.19
CA GLN A 163 9.24 4.83 6.68
C GLN A 163 10.20 4.03 7.61
N GLY A 164 10.50 2.78 7.27
CA GLY A 164 11.39 1.92 8.05
C GLY A 164 10.74 1.29 9.28
N MET A 165 9.45 1.53 9.53
CA MET A 165 8.69 0.77 10.51
C MET A 165 8.35 -0.59 9.91
N ILE A 166 9.06 -1.62 10.35
CA ILE A 166 8.76 -3.01 9.99
C ILE A 166 7.60 -3.44 10.87
N SER A 167 6.38 -3.46 10.31
CA SER A 167 5.24 -4.08 10.97
C SER A 167 5.41 -5.61 10.97
N THR A 168 4.77 -6.31 11.91
CA THR A 168 4.76 -7.79 11.94
C THR A 168 4.26 -8.40 10.63
N LEU A 169 3.37 -7.68 9.95
CA LEU A 169 2.79 -8.06 8.65
C LEU A 169 3.75 -7.87 7.47
N THR A 170 4.79 -7.05 7.63
CA THR A 170 5.81 -6.80 6.60
C THR A 170 7.18 -7.37 7.00
N ALA A 171 7.27 -8.01 8.16
CA ALA A 171 8.45 -8.71 8.64
C ALA A 171 8.83 -9.84 7.68
N GLY A 172 10.13 -9.94 7.33
CA GLY A 172 10.64 -10.91 6.37
C GLY A 172 10.56 -10.47 4.90
N LEU A 173 9.65 -9.55 4.52
CA LEU A 173 9.66 -8.96 3.16
C LEU A 173 10.88 -8.05 2.95
N SER A 174 11.45 -7.53 4.03
CA SER A 174 12.56 -6.59 3.99
C SER A 174 13.94 -7.24 3.85
N ASP A 175 14.04 -8.55 4.01
CA ASP A 175 15.33 -9.25 4.09
C ASP A 175 16.00 -9.42 2.71
N TRP A 176 15.24 -9.26 1.62
CA TRP A 176 15.69 -9.40 0.24
C TRP A 176 15.28 -8.18 -0.59
N ARG A 177 15.79 -6.98 -0.25
CA ARG A 177 15.49 -5.75 -1.01
C ARG A 177 16.47 -5.49 -2.16
N GLU A 178 15.98 -5.49 -3.39
CA GLU A 178 16.75 -5.05 -4.55
C GLU A 178 16.74 -3.51 -4.67
N TYR A 179 15.62 -2.88 -4.30
CA TYR A 179 15.32 -1.45 -4.35
C TYR A 179 14.80 -0.93 -2.99
N PRO A 180 15.68 -0.63 -2.03
CA PRO A 180 15.26 -0.17 -0.70
C PRO A 180 14.43 1.12 -0.71
N GLU A 181 14.56 1.95 -1.74
CA GLU A 181 13.79 3.17 -1.97
C GLU A 181 12.28 2.93 -2.14
N LEU A 182 11.87 1.72 -2.56
CA LEU A 182 10.48 1.36 -2.84
C LEU A 182 9.70 0.80 -1.64
N GLY A 183 10.36 0.57 -0.50
CA GLY A 183 9.72 -0.11 0.62
C GLY A 183 9.62 -1.63 0.42
N ALA A 184 9.16 -2.35 1.45
CA ALA A 184 9.10 -3.81 1.43
C ALA A 184 8.09 -4.34 0.39
N VAL A 185 6.89 -3.75 0.35
CA VAL A 185 5.81 -4.18 -0.54
C VAL A 185 6.04 -3.67 -1.96
N GLY A 186 6.48 -2.41 -2.11
CA GLY A 186 6.82 -1.86 -3.42
C GLY A 186 7.95 -2.62 -4.10
N ASP A 187 9.00 -3.01 -3.37
CA ASP A 187 10.09 -3.83 -3.90
C ASP A 187 9.61 -5.24 -4.30
N LEU A 188 8.80 -5.89 -3.46
CA LEU A 188 8.19 -7.19 -3.78
C LEU A 188 7.40 -7.15 -5.09
N LEU A 189 6.56 -6.13 -5.28
CA LEU A 189 5.73 -5.97 -6.48
C LEU A 189 6.56 -5.54 -7.70
N ALA A 190 7.65 -4.79 -7.48
CA ALA A 190 8.57 -4.37 -8.53
C ALA A 190 9.48 -5.51 -9.02
N SER A 191 9.74 -6.52 -8.18
CA SER A 191 10.54 -7.70 -8.52
C SER A 191 10.05 -8.43 -9.78
N SER A 192 10.95 -9.13 -10.47
CA SER A 192 10.65 -9.97 -11.65
C SER A 192 9.73 -11.13 -11.37
N ASP A 193 9.70 -11.56 -10.11
CA ASP A 193 8.94 -12.74 -9.68
C ASP A 193 7.45 -12.40 -9.46
N PHE A 194 7.11 -11.11 -9.45
CA PHE A 194 5.75 -10.62 -9.37
C PHE A 194 5.27 -10.18 -10.76
N ALA A 195 4.04 -10.57 -11.10
CA ALA A 195 3.36 -10.47 -12.40
C ALA A 195 4.00 -9.51 -13.42
N ALA A 196 4.37 -10.05 -14.58
CA ALA A 196 5.28 -9.42 -15.55
C ALA A 196 4.84 -8.06 -16.13
N MET A 197 3.61 -7.59 -15.90
CA MET A 197 3.04 -6.39 -16.55
C MET A 197 2.31 -5.42 -15.61
N VAL A 198 2.38 -5.58 -14.28
CA VAL A 198 1.66 -4.66 -13.37
C VAL A 198 2.58 -3.53 -12.91
N SER A 199 2.12 -2.29 -13.04
CA SER A 199 2.87 -1.13 -12.58
C SER A 199 2.65 -0.87 -11.09
N VAL A 200 3.63 -0.25 -10.45
CA VAL A 200 3.62 -0.02 -8.99
C VAL A 200 3.90 1.44 -8.71
N LEU A 201 3.00 2.11 -7.99
CA LEU A 201 3.20 3.45 -7.46
C LEU A 201 3.43 3.36 -5.95
N VAL A 202 4.65 3.66 -5.54
CA VAL A 202 5.02 3.74 -4.12
C VAL A 202 4.82 5.18 -3.66
N VAL A 203 4.03 5.37 -2.59
CA VAL A 203 3.68 6.69 -2.06
C VAL A 203 4.35 6.91 -0.71
N GLN A 204 4.89 8.11 -0.51
CA GLN A 204 5.36 8.61 0.77
C GLN A 204 4.66 9.93 1.08
N GLN A 205 4.03 10.02 2.24
CA GLN A 205 3.41 11.24 2.72
C GLN A 205 4.46 12.30 3.10
N TYR A 206 4.16 13.57 2.83
CA TYR A 206 4.95 14.67 3.37
C TYR A 206 4.73 14.84 4.87
N ILE A 207 5.81 14.72 5.64
CA ILE A 207 5.82 15.11 7.05
C ILE A 207 6.46 16.49 7.12
N SER A 208 5.66 17.51 7.44
CA SER A 208 6.22 18.83 7.77
C SER A 208 6.94 18.70 9.11
N LEU A 209 8.29 18.72 9.09
CA LEU A 209 9.07 18.90 10.31
C LEU A 209 8.72 20.27 10.90
N ALA A 210 7.99 20.27 12.02
CA ALA A 210 7.61 21.47 12.77
C ALA A 210 8.75 21.91 13.70
#